data_AF-A0A7V1EAV2-F1
#
_entry.id   AF-A0A7V1EAV2-F1
#
_cell.length_a   1.000
_cell.length_b   1.000
_cell.length_c   1.000
_cell.angle_alpha   90.00
_cell.angle_beta   90.00
_cell.angle_gamma   90.00
#
_symmetry.space_group_name_H-M   'P 1'
#
loop_
_entity.id
_entity.type
_entity.pdbx_description
1 polymer ?
#
loop_
_entity_poly.entity_id
_entity_poly.type
_entity_poly.pdbx_seq_one_letter_code
_entity_poly.pdbx_strand_id
1 'polypeptide(L)'
;MLEQLSGLIIIDEIQRMPELFSLLRYLVDTHSEQKYLILGSASRDLIRQSSESLAGRIAYYNLGGFRITDFPDHPVKRLWLRGGFPRSYLTLHISSSTKPSQEAPTLLCNISRS
;
A
#
# COMPACT_ATOMS: atom_id res chain seq x y z
N MET A 1 -22.14 -2.11 -9.47
CA MET A 1 -21.18 -1.11 -10.00
C MET A 1 -19.78 -1.70 -10.17
N LEU A 2 -19.20 -2.41 -9.19
CA LEU A 2 -17.93 -3.13 -9.39
C LEU A 2 -18.08 -4.45 -10.17
N GLU A 3 -19.25 -5.09 -10.11
CA GLU A 3 -19.53 -6.39 -10.75
C GLU A 3 -19.36 -6.40 -12.27
N GLN A 4 -19.52 -5.24 -12.92
CA GLN A 4 -19.41 -5.12 -14.39
C GLN A 4 -17.97 -4.90 -14.88
N LEU A 5 -17.01 -4.74 -13.95
CA LEU A 5 -15.61 -4.55 -14.29
C LEU A 5 -14.93 -5.90 -14.55
N SER A 6 -13.84 -5.89 -15.33
CA SER A 6 -13.04 -7.08 -15.61
C SER A 6 -11.56 -6.74 -15.56
N GLY A 7 -10.71 -7.69 -15.20
CA GLY A 7 -9.27 -7.50 -15.13
C GLY A 7 -8.79 -6.92 -13.79
N LEU A 8 -7.74 -6.10 -13.82
CA LEU A 8 -7.14 -5.52 -12.62
C LEU A 8 -7.88 -4.24 -12.19
N ILE A 9 -8.45 -4.28 -11.00
CA ILE A 9 -9.19 -3.16 -10.40
C ILE A 9 -8.34 -2.61 -9.26
N ILE A 10 -7.97 -1.33 -9.34
CA ILE A 10 -7.13 -0.66 -8.35
C ILE A 10 -8.01 0.21 -7.45
N ILE A 11 -7.87 0.04 -6.14
CA ILE A 11 -8.63 0.78 -5.13
C ILE A 11 -7.64 1.47 -4.19
N ASP A 12 -7.65 2.80 -4.16
CA ASP A 12 -6.77 3.61 -3.33
C ASP A 12 -7.45 4.08 -2.04
N GLU A 13 -6.65 4.26 -0.99
CA GLU A 13 -7.05 4.67 0.36
C GLU A 13 -8.23 3.87 0.95
N ILE A 14 -8.18 2.54 0.82
CA ILE A 14 -9.22 1.61 1.27
C ILE A 14 -9.62 1.79 2.74
N GLN A 15 -8.74 2.33 3.59
CA GLN A 15 -9.02 2.59 4.99
C GLN A 15 -10.13 3.61 5.22
N ARG A 16 -10.49 4.38 4.19
CA ARG A 16 -11.68 5.26 4.24
C ARG A 16 -12.98 4.47 4.23
N MET A 17 -12.97 3.22 3.77
CA MET A 17 -14.18 2.40 3.60
C MET A 17 -13.90 0.91 3.90
N PRO A 18 -13.63 0.56 5.17
CA PRO A 18 -13.26 -0.79 5.57
C PRO A 18 -14.34 -1.85 5.31
N GLU A 19 -15.62 -1.46 5.27
CA GLU A 19 -16.74 -2.33 4.88
C GLU A 19 -16.58 -2.95 3.48
N LEU A 20 -15.73 -2.36 2.62
CA LEU A 20 -15.49 -2.84 1.27
C LEU A 20 -14.79 -4.21 1.25
N PHE A 21 -14.07 -4.62 2.31
CA PHE A 21 -13.43 -5.93 2.35
C PHE A 21 -14.42 -7.09 2.25
N SER A 22 -15.59 -6.96 2.88
CA SER A 22 -16.66 -7.96 2.81
C SER A 22 -17.19 -8.10 1.38
N LEU A 23 -17.33 -6.97 0.65
CA LEU A 23 -17.74 -6.98 -0.74
C LEU A 23 -16.65 -7.57 -1.65
N LEU A 24 -15.39 -7.19 -1.45
CA LEU A 24 -14.27 -7.71 -2.24
C LEU A 24 -14.12 -9.22 -2.09
N ARG A 25 -14.38 -9.76 -0.90
CA ARG A 25 -14.43 -11.21 -0.67
C ARG A 25 -15.45 -11.89 -1.57
N TYR A 26 -16.67 -11.36 -1.60
CA TYR A 26 -17.73 -11.87 -2.46
C TYR A 26 -17.37 -11.77 -3.95
N LEU A 27 -16.82 -10.63 -4.37
CA LEU A 27 -16.47 -10.40 -5.77
C LEU A 27 -15.35 -11.33 -6.25
N VAL A 28 -14.28 -11.51 -5.47
CA VAL A 28 -13.17 -12.43 -5.80
C VAL A 28 -13.61 -13.89 -5.84
N ASP A 29 -14.54 -14.29 -4.97
CA ASP A 29 -15.04 -15.66 -4.96
C ASP A 29 -15.97 -15.94 -6.16
N THR A 30 -16.71 -14.92 -6.62
CA THR A 30 -17.76 -15.04 -7.66
C THR A 30 -17.26 -14.71 -9.08
N HIS A 31 -16.26 -13.85 -9.22
CA HIS A 31 -15.76 -13.35 -10.51
C HIS A 31 -14.26 -13.64 -10.66
N SER A 32 -13.93 -14.79 -11.28
CA SER A 32 -12.54 -15.24 -11.46
C SER A 32 -11.67 -14.29 -12.29
N GLU A 33 -12.29 -13.51 -13.17
CA GLU A 33 -11.60 -12.59 -14.07
C GLU A 33 -11.26 -11.24 -13.40
N GLN A 34 -11.69 -11.03 -12.16
CA GLN A 34 -11.41 -9.82 -11.40
C GLN A 34 -10.23 -10.03 -10.45
N LYS A 35 -9.26 -9.12 -10.51
CA LYS A 35 -8.12 -9.05 -9.58
C LYS A 35 -8.14 -7.69 -8.92
N TYR A 36 -7.90 -7.65 -7.61
CA TYR A 36 -7.95 -6.39 -6.88
C TYR A 36 -6.57 -6.02 -6.36
N LEU A 37 -6.14 -4.81 -6.68
CA LEU A 37 -5.00 -4.18 -6.06
C LEU A 37 -5.50 -3.06 -5.15
N ILE A 38 -5.22 -3.21 -3.87
CA ILE A 38 -5.61 -2.27 -2.84
C ILE A 38 -4.38 -1.48 -2.42
N LEU A 39 -4.54 -0.16 -2.35
CA LEU A 39 -3.55 0.78 -1.86
C LEU A 39 -4.11 1.48 -0.62
N GLY A 40 -3.23 1.83 0.31
CA GLY A 40 -3.60 2.64 1.46
C GLY A 40 -2.46 2.84 2.45
N SER A 41 -2.63 3.84 3.30
CA SER A 41 -1.76 4.03 4.46
C SER A 41 -1.94 2.84 5.42
N ALA A 42 -0.87 2.11 5.68
CA ALA A 42 -0.87 0.84 6.41
C ALA A 42 -1.24 0.94 7.90
N SER A 43 -2.49 1.27 8.23
CA SER A 43 -2.95 1.22 9.62
C SER A 43 -3.03 -0.25 10.07
N ARG A 44 -2.60 -0.52 11.31
CA ARG A 44 -2.64 -1.88 11.89
C ARG A 44 -4.06 -2.45 11.92
N ASP A 45 -5.03 -1.57 12.14
CA ASP A 45 -6.45 -1.93 12.18
C ASP A 45 -6.94 -2.39 10.80
N LEU A 46 -6.49 -1.72 9.73
CA LEU A 46 -6.80 -2.12 8.36
C LEU A 46 -6.30 -3.53 8.07
N ILE A 47 -5.03 -3.81 8.38
CA ILE A 47 -4.39 -5.12 8.16
C ILE A 47 -5.13 -6.23 8.93
N ARG A 48 -5.52 -5.95 10.18
CA ARG A 48 -6.28 -6.91 11.01
C ARG A 48 -7.64 -7.23 10.39
N GLN A 49 -8.42 -6.19 10.09
CA GLN A 49 -9.77 -6.35 9.56
C GLN A 49 -9.78 -7.03 8.18
N SER A 50 -8.81 -6.69 7.32
CA SER A 50 -8.67 -7.33 6.01
C SER A 50 -8.20 -8.78 6.14
N SER A 51 -7.34 -9.10 7.10
CA SER A 51 -6.88 -10.49 7.32
C SER A 51 -8.00 -11.40 7.82
N GLU A 52 -8.90 -10.89 8.67
CA GLU A 52 -10.08 -11.64 9.13
C GLU A 52 -11.08 -11.85 7.98
N SER A 53 -11.32 -10.82 7.17
CA SER A 53 -12.32 -10.88 6.09
C SER A 53 -11.83 -11.65 4.86
N LEU A 54 -10.53 -11.59 4.52
CA LEU A 54 -9.96 -12.12 3.27
C LEU A 54 -8.87 -13.18 3.51
N ALA A 55 -8.94 -13.90 4.62
CA ALA A 55 -7.97 -14.94 4.99
C ALA A 55 -7.64 -15.86 3.80
N GLY A 56 -6.35 -15.99 3.50
CA GLY A 56 -5.82 -16.85 2.43
C GLY A 56 -5.97 -16.32 1.00
N ARG A 57 -6.66 -15.20 0.79
CA ARG A 57 -6.89 -14.59 -0.55
C ARG A 57 -6.15 -13.27 -0.74
N ILE A 58 -5.54 -12.76 0.31
CA ILE A 58 -4.89 -11.45 0.37
C ILE A 58 -3.39 -11.61 0.56
N ALA A 59 -2.60 -10.87 -0.23
CA ALA A 59 -1.16 -10.77 -0.11
C ALA A 59 -0.77 -9.32 0.18
N TYR A 60 0.00 -9.11 1.25
CA TYR A 60 0.45 -7.77 1.67
C TYR A 60 1.89 -7.52 1.22
N TYR A 61 2.10 -6.35 0.64
CA TYR A 61 3.40 -5.81 0.26
C TYR A 61 3.59 -4.46 0.94
N ASN A 62 4.57 -4.39 1.83
CA ASN A 62 4.91 -3.16 2.50
C ASN A 62 5.96 -2.40 1.69
N LEU A 63 5.60 -1.22 1.17
CA LEU A 63 6.53 -0.31 0.53
C LEU A 63 7.24 0.52 1.60
N GLY A 64 8.51 0.18 1.84
CA GLY A 64 9.41 0.99 2.64
C GLY A 64 9.91 2.22 1.87
N GLY A 65 10.60 3.11 2.59
CA GLY A 65 11.37 4.17 1.95
C GLY A 65 12.53 3.62 1.12
N PHE A 66 13.10 4.51 0.30
CA PHE A 66 14.34 4.34 -0.41
C PHE A 66 15.45 3.73 0.44
N ARG A 67 16.10 2.71 -0.12
CA ARG A 67 17.27 2.02 0.43
C ARG A 67 18.52 2.56 -0.22
N ILE A 68 19.67 2.35 0.45
CA ILE A 68 20.98 2.70 -0.11
C ILE A 68 21.21 1.99 -1.46
N THR A 69 20.74 0.75 -1.58
CA THR A 69 20.84 -0.06 -2.80
C THR A 69 20.02 0.48 -3.96
N ASP A 70 18.99 1.29 -3.71
CA ASP A 70 18.15 1.85 -4.76
C ASP A 70 18.85 3.01 -5.49
N PHE A 71 19.95 3.51 -4.93
CA PHE A 71 20.72 4.63 -5.47
C PHE A 71 22.24 4.38 -5.40
N PRO A 72 22.79 3.49 -6.25
CA PRO A 72 24.22 3.21 -6.27
C PRO A 72 25.08 4.46 -6.53
N ASP A 73 24.56 5.43 -7.29
CA ASP A 73 25.28 6.64 -7.69
C ASP A 73 24.98 7.88 -6.83
N HIS A 74 24.13 7.78 -5.80
CA HIS A 74 23.79 8.95 -4.96
C HIS A 74 24.54 8.95 -3.61
N PRO A 75 24.86 10.15 -3.08
CA PRO A 75 25.57 10.26 -1.82
C PRO A 75 24.71 9.72 -0.67
N VAL A 76 25.15 8.60 -0.09
CA VAL A 76 24.62 7.95 1.12
C VAL A 76 24.31 8.98 2.22
N LYS A 77 25.12 10.04 2.32
CA LYS A 77 24.94 11.18 3.25
C LYS A 77 23.56 11.84 3.17
N ARG A 78 22.95 11.94 1.98
CA ARG A 78 21.60 12.50 1.80
C ARG A 78 20.53 11.60 2.44
N LEU A 79 20.64 10.28 2.28
CA LEU A 79 19.73 9.31 2.89
C LEU A 79 19.85 9.32 4.42
N TRP A 80 21.07 9.45 4.95
CA TRP A 80 21.31 9.57 6.40
C TRP A 80 20.72 10.84 7.01
N LEU A 81 20.84 11.97 6.32
CA LEU A 81 20.38 13.26 6.82
C LEU A 81 18.85 13.45 6.68
N ARG A 82 18.24 12.87 5.64
CA ARG A 82 16.83 13.12 5.28
C ARG A 82 15.91 11.91 5.47
N GLY A 83 16.46 10.73 5.67
CA GLY A 83 15.73 9.47 5.67
C GLY A 83 15.44 8.93 4.27
N GLY A 84 14.92 7.70 4.22
CA GLY A 84 14.57 7.02 2.96
C GLY A 84 13.18 7.34 2.43
N PHE A 85 12.35 8.04 3.18
CA PHE A 85 11.00 8.34 2.73
C PHE A 85 11.01 9.25 1.48
N PRO A 86 10.21 8.94 0.42
CA PRO A 86 10.32 9.63 -0.86
C PRO A 86 10.20 11.15 -0.76
N ARG A 87 9.26 11.66 0.04
CA ARG A 87 9.04 13.11 0.17
C ARG A 87 10.18 13.80 0.90
N SER A 88 10.70 13.17 1.95
CA SER A 88 11.85 13.67 2.70
C SER A 88 13.14 13.61 1.89
N TYR A 89 13.32 12.60 1.05
CA TYR A 89 14.48 12.48 0.18
C TYR A 89 14.47 13.51 -0.97
N LEU A 90 13.30 13.73 -1.59
CA LEU A 90 13.12 14.59 -2.76
C LEU A 90 13.01 16.08 -2.43
N THR A 91 12.79 16.48 -1.18
CA THR A 91 12.68 17.90 -0.83
C THR A 91 13.96 18.69 -1.16
N LEU A 92 13.80 19.94 -1.61
CA LEU A 92 14.93 20.84 -1.88
C LEU A 92 15.51 21.43 -0.57
N HIS A 93 14.66 21.66 0.44
CA HIS A 93 15.03 22.31 1.70
C HIS A 93 14.88 21.40 2.93
N ILE A 94 15.95 21.27 3.72
CA ILE A 94 16.00 20.43 4.93
C ILE A 94 14.96 20.84 5.99
N SER A 95 14.62 22.13 6.08
CA SER A 95 13.62 22.66 7.02
C SER A 95 12.19 22.18 6.76
N SER A 96 11.92 21.56 5.62
CA SER A 96 10.60 21.06 5.23
C SER A 96 10.48 19.53 5.30
N SER A 97 11.56 18.81 5.65
CA SER A 97 11.51 17.36 5.88
C SER A 97 10.61 17.08 7.09
N THR A 98 9.39 16.65 6.81
CA THR A 98 8.44 16.18 7.81
C THR A 98 9.05 14.99 8.56
N LYS A 99 8.82 14.89 9.87
CA LYS A 99 9.34 13.79 10.70
C LYS A 99 8.97 12.44 10.05
N PRO A 100 9.89 11.46 10.00
CA PRO A 100 9.66 10.15 9.38
C PRO A 100 8.50 9.35 10.01
N SER A 101 7.95 9.80 11.14
CA SER A 101 6.78 9.22 11.81
C SER A 101 5.42 9.57 11.19
N GLN A 102 5.37 10.43 10.16
CA GLN A 102 4.09 10.81 9.51
C GLN A 102 3.85 10.20 8.11
N GLU A 103 4.83 9.49 7.54
CA GLU A 103 4.62 8.75 6.28
C GLU A 103 4.38 7.29 6.63
N ALA A 104 3.10 6.92 6.68
CA ALA A 104 2.70 5.53 6.85
C ALA A 104 3.23 4.72 5.66
N PRO A 105 3.71 3.48 5.89
CA PRO A 105 4.07 2.60 4.79
C PRO A 105 2.87 2.47 3.84
N THR A 106 3.11 2.60 2.54
CA THR A 106 2.08 2.28 1.55
C THR A 106 1.97 0.77 1.50
N LEU A 107 0.81 0.24 1.89
CA LEU A 107 0.52 -1.17 1.71
C LEU A 107 -0.05 -1.36 0.31
N LEU A 108 0.66 -2.15 -0.50
CA LEU A 108 0.07 -2.80 -1.65
C LEU A 108 -0.55 -4.10 -1.16
N CYS A 109 -1.82 -4.29 -1.45
CA CYS A 109 -2.51 -5.52 -1.12
C CYS A 109 -3.05 -6.12 -2.42
N ASN A 110 -2.57 -7.30 -2.78
CA ASN A 110 -3.11 -8.05 -3.91
C ASN A 110 -4.13 -9.07 -3.40
N ILE A 111 -5.35 -9.00 -3.92
CA ILE A 111 -6.38 -10.00 -3.62
C ILE A 111 -6.63 -10.83 -4.87
N SER A 112 -6.45 -12.14 -4.72
CA SER A 112 -6.68 -13.12 -5.76
C SER A 112 -7.29 -14.39 -5.17
N ARG A 113 -7.94 -15.18 -6.03
CA ARG A 113 -8.41 -16.52 -5.66
C ARG A 113 -7.22 -17.41 -5.26
N SER A 114 -7.44 -18.27 -4.26
CA SER A 114 -6.52 -19.33 -3.83
C SER A 114 -6.46 -20.47 -4.84
#